data_AF-A0A366SHV6-F1
#
_entry.id   AF-A0A366SHV6-F1
#
_cell.length_a   1.000
_cell.length_b   1.000
_cell.length_c   1.000
_cell.angle_alpha   90.00
_cell.angle_beta   90.00
_cell.angle_gamma   90.00
#
_symmetry.space_group_name_H-M   'P 1'
#
loop_
_entity.id
_entity.type
_entity.pdbx_description
1 polymer ?
#
loop_
_entity_poly.entity_id
_entity_poly.type
_entity_poly.pdbx_seq_one_letter_code
_entity_poly.pdbx_strand_id
1 'polypeptide(L)'
;MKLRRILAAVAVSLGMFCVKSQSVSAEMMYRLYNPHTSEHFFTVNRIEKSLLTVAGWKYEGVSWKTSSEGNPIYRVYHPQSGEHLYTVNGNEKNLLVAQGWRDEGIFGKSGSKEKSAPIYRLYNPNAPQVSSHHYTMSGGERQYLIKKGWRDEGIAFYQEAFSQSFDQGLPQPLIIDISGYQDPKLINYDALANSIDAAIIRVQHGSIKQNFENEAQFNTGEDKYYQTHIAELRKRGVPIAVYAFVEAANLAEMKAEATTFYQLAKDYHPSFWWGDFEKMTMKDMRTGAEVFRSQLKSLGAKKVGAYIGHHVYRQMNIDTSRFDAVWIPYYNWNNGLVSGYPTVTNNYTIHQFTSNGHLPGYQKELDFNRLTNPNDFRRLFLS
;
A
#
# COMPACT_ATOMS: atom_id res chain seq x y z
N MET A 1 -8.49 -32.73 27.96
CA MET A 1 -9.28 -31.60 27.44
C MET A 1 -8.41 -30.81 26.45
N LYS A 2 -8.43 -31.19 25.16
CA LYS A 2 -7.57 -30.59 24.12
C LYS A 2 -8.28 -29.37 23.53
N LEU A 3 -7.68 -28.19 23.71
CA LEU A 3 -8.16 -26.91 23.19
C LEU A 3 -8.04 -26.91 21.66
N ARG A 4 -9.17 -26.98 20.94
CA ARG A 4 -9.22 -26.75 19.49
C ARG A 4 -9.03 -25.26 19.25
N ARG A 5 -7.88 -24.86 18.71
CA ARG A 5 -7.66 -23.51 18.17
C ARG A 5 -8.44 -23.40 16.87
N ILE A 6 -9.46 -22.54 16.86
CA ILE A 6 -10.23 -22.17 15.67
C ILE A 6 -9.30 -21.26 14.83
N LEU A 7 -8.86 -21.74 13.68
CA LEU A 7 -8.29 -20.89 12.63
C LEU A 7 -9.46 -20.08 12.03
N ALA A 8 -9.50 -18.79 12.33
CA ALA A 8 -10.41 -17.86 11.67
C ALA A 8 -9.88 -17.59 10.25
N ALA A 9 -10.43 -18.28 9.26
CA ALA A 9 -10.35 -17.84 7.88
C ALA A 9 -11.17 -16.55 7.76
N VAL A 10 -10.50 -15.40 7.61
CA VAL A 10 -11.18 -14.14 7.34
C VAL A 10 -11.66 -14.18 5.89
N ALA A 11 -12.90 -14.63 5.70
CA ALA A 11 -13.61 -14.47 4.44
C ALA A 11 -13.90 -12.99 4.22
N VAL A 12 -13.24 -12.37 3.25
CA VAL A 12 -13.58 -11.02 2.79
C VAL A 12 -14.70 -11.18 1.76
N SER A 13 -15.96 -11.01 2.20
CA SER A 13 -17.12 -10.94 1.31
C SER A 13 -17.23 -9.52 0.73
N LEU A 14 -16.94 -9.34 -0.56
CA LEU A 14 -17.34 -8.14 -1.29
C LEU A 14 -18.65 -8.38 -2.04
N GLY A 15 -19.64 -7.52 -1.76
CA GLY A 15 -20.93 -7.51 -2.42
C GLY A 15 -20.83 -7.13 -3.90
N MET A 16 -21.79 -7.67 -4.66
CA MET A 16 -22.06 -7.40 -6.08
C MET A 16 -22.03 -5.90 -6.43
N PHE A 17 -21.11 -5.53 -7.32
CA PHE A 17 -21.33 -4.42 -8.25
C PHE A 17 -21.38 -5.01 -9.66
N CYS A 18 -22.48 -4.77 -10.37
CA CYS A 18 -22.60 -5.06 -11.79
C CYS A 18 -21.70 -4.08 -12.55
N VAL A 19 -20.52 -4.53 -12.97
CA VAL A 19 -19.56 -3.72 -13.73
C VAL A 19 -19.80 -3.94 -15.23
N LYS A 20 -20.22 -2.88 -15.93
CA LYS A 20 -20.13 -2.81 -17.41
C LYS A 20 -18.67 -3.02 -17.81
N SER A 21 -18.43 -3.81 -18.86
CA SER A 21 -17.11 -4.08 -19.42
C SER A 21 -16.37 -2.77 -19.74
N GLN A 22 -15.55 -2.31 -18.81
CA GLN A 22 -14.50 -1.34 -19.07
C GLN A 22 -13.27 -2.11 -19.56
N SER A 23 -12.51 -1.48 -20.45
CA SER A 23 -11.16 -1.94 -20.79
C SER A 23 -10.35 -2.00 -19.50
N VAL A 24 -10.13 -3.22 -18.98
CA VAL A 24 -9.26 -3.45 -17.83
C VAL A 24 -7.87 -2.96 -18.25
N SER A 25 -7.33 -1.97 -17.53
CA SER A 25 -5.94 -1.55 -17.73
C SER A 25 -5.04 -2.73 -17.42
N ALA A 26 -3.90 -2.86 -18.12
CA ALA A 26 -2.91 -3.84 -17.72
C ALA A 26 -2.45 -3.57 -16.27
N GLU A 27 -2.48 -4.58 -15.42
CA GLU A 27 -2.24 -4.50 -13.98
C GLU A 27 -1.10 -5.43 -13.57
N MET A 28 -0.42 -5.10 -12.47
CA MET A 28 0.66 -5.94 -11.94
C MET A 28 0.09 -7.08 -11.11
N MET A 29 0.53 -8.32 -11.38
CA MET A 29 0.14 -9.49 -10.61
C MET A 29 1.06 -9.68 -9.40
N TYR A 30 0.57 -9.33 -8.23
CA TYR A 30 1.26 -9.58 -6.96
C TYR A 30 1.20 -11.06 -6.61
N ARG A 31 2.35 -11.65 -6.26
CA ARG A 31 2.44 -13.00 -5.71
C ARG A 31 2.76 -12.94 -4.23
N LEU A 32 2.01 -13.71 -3.45
CA LEU A 32 2.23 -13.87 -2.02
C LEU A 32 2.39 -15.35 -1.69
N TYR A 33 3.29 -15.66 -0.76
CA TYR A 33 3.53 -17.00 -0.25
C TYR A 33 3.08 -17.09 1.21
N ASN A 34 2.28 -18.11 1.54
CA ASN A 34 1.91 -18.40 2.91
C ASN A 34 2.92 -19.38 3.54
N PRO A 35 3.74 -18.96 4.51
CA PRO A 35 4.72 -19.84 5.13
C PRO A 35 4.13 -20.99 5.96
N HIS A 36 2.85 -20.91 6.33
CA HIS A 36 2.18 -21.93 7.13
C HIS A 36 1.54 -23.03 6.28
N THR A 37 1.02 -22.68 5.10
CA THR A 37 0.31 -23.62 4.22
C THR A 37 1.10 -23.97 2.96
N SER A 38 2.20 -23.26 2.67
CA SER A 38 2.95 -23.30 1.41
C SER A 38 2.16 -22.90 0.17
N GLU A 39 0.98 -22.29 0.35
CA GLU A 39 0.16 -21.76 -0.74
C GLU A 39 0.81 -20.53 -1.37
N HIS A 40 0.68 -20.42 -2.69
CA HIS A 40 0.91 -19.17 -3.41
C HIS A 40 -0.42 -18.55 -3.81
N PHE A 41 -0.55 -17.26 -3.56
CA PHE A 41 -1.73 -16.48 -3.88
C PHE A 41 -1.37 -15.34 -4.85
N PHE A 42 -2.20 -15.18 -5.87
CA PHE A 42 -2.05 -14.18 -6.91
C PHE A 42 -3.21 -13.17 -6.87
N THR A 43 -2.85 -11.88 -6.93
CA THR A 43 -3.83 -10.78 -6.96
C THR A 43 -3.33 -9.55 -7.69
N VAL A 44 -4.24 -8.88 -8.40
CA VAL A 44 -4.04 -7.51 -8.92
C VAL A 44 -4.46 -6.44 -7.91
N ASN A 45 -5.16 -6.82 -6.86
CA ASN A 45 -5.68 -5.90 -5.86
C ASN A 45 -4.59 -5.58 -4.83
N ARG A 46 -4.06 -4.35 -4.91
CA ARG A 46 -3.07 -3.82 -3.96
C ARG A 46 -3.52 -3.96 -2.51
N ILE A 47 -4.79 -3.67 -2.23
CA ILE A 47 -5.32 -3.75 -0.86
C ILE A 47 -5.35 -5.19 -0.38
N GLU A 48 -5.77 -6.14 -1.22
CA GLU A 48 -5.70 -7.57 -0.89
C GLU A 48 -4.25 -7.99 -0.58
N LYS A 49 -3.29 -7.55 -1.41
CA LYS A 49 -1.86 -7.77 -1.15
C LYS A 49 -1.43 -7.21 0.21
N SER A 50 -1.72 -5.94 0.51
CA SER A 50 -1.34 -5.32 1.79
C SER A 50 -1.99 -6.04 2.97
N LEU A 51 -3.24 -6.49 2.84
CA LEU A 51 -3.95 -7.16 3.93
C LEU A 51 -3.44 -8.58 4.18
N LEU A 52 -2.98 -9.28 3.14
CA LEU A 52 -2.37 -10.59 3.29
C LEU A 52 -0.97 -10.49 3.92
N THR A 53 -0.17 -9.47 3.58
CA THR A 53 1.13 -9.25 4.26
C THR A 53 0.94 -8.94 5.74
N VAL A 54 -0.08 -8.15 6.07
CA VAL A 54 -0.51 -7.91 7.46
C VAL A 54 -0.90 -9.22 8.17
N ALA A 55 -1.55 -10.15 7.46
CA ALA A 55 -1.92 -11.47 7.97
C ALA A 55 -0.74 -12.47 8.03
N GLY A 56 0.49 -12.03 7.75
CA GLY A 56 1.70 -12.86 7.85
C GLY A 56 2.08 -13.61 6.56
N TRP A 57 1.45 -13.30 5.43
CA TRP A 57 1.90 -13.79 4.13
C TRP A 57 3.16 -13.02 3.69
N LYS A 58 4.06 -13.71 3.01
CA LYS A 58 5.25 -13.11 2.42
C LYS A 58 4.92 -12.58 1.03
N TYR A 59 5.02 -11.27 0.82
CA TYR A 59 5.00 -10.73 -0.54
C TYR A 59 6.28 -11.14 -1.27
N GLU A 60 6.13 -11.70 -2.47
CA GLU A 60 7.24 -12.21 -3.27
C GLU A 60 7.50 -11.37 -4.53
N GLY A 61 6.85 -10.21 -4.66
CA GLY A 61 6.98 -9.34 -5.82
C GLY A 61 5.88 -9.52 -6.86
N VAL A 62 6.09 -8.87 -8.01
CA VAL A 62 5.21 -8.99 -9.17
C VAL A 62 5.69 -10.15 -10.04
N SER A 63 4.81 -11.12 -10.30
CA SER A 63 5.17 -12.29 -11.13
C SER A 63 5.05 -12.03 -12.62
N TRP A 64 4.07 -11.22 -13.03
CA TRP A 64 3.82 -10.85 -14.42
C TRP A 64 2.85 -9.66 -14.48
N LYS A 65 2.68 -9.12 -15.68
CA LYS A 65 1.70 -8.07 -15.96
C LYS A 65 0.50 -8.68 -16.71
N THR A 66 -0.70 -8.35 -16.26
CA THR A 66 -1.94 -8.80 -16.89
C THR A 66 -2.14 -8.13 -18.25
N SER A 67 -2.79 -8.82 -19.18
CA SER A 67 -3.17 -8.18 -20.44
C SER A 67 -4.39 -7.28 -20.26
N SER A 68 -4.45 -6.17 -21.00
CA SER A 68 -5.66 -5.32 -21.09
C SER A 68 -6.77 -5.95 -21.95
N GLU A 69 -6.39 -6.94 -22.77
CA GLU A 69 -7.25 -7.63 -23.74
C GLU A 69 -7.18 -9.15 -23.59
N GLY A 70 -8.05 -9.87 -24.29
CA GLY A 70 -8.07 -11.33 -24.29
C GLY A 70 -9.06 -11.97 -23.31
N ASN A 71 -8.88 -13.27 -23.08
CA ASN A 71 -9.86 -14.08 -22.35
C ASN A 71 -9.82 -13.81 -20.85
N PRO A 72 -10.96 -13.73 -20.16
CA PRO A 72 -10.99 -13.60 -18.72
C PRO A 72 -10.33 -14.82 -18.08
N ILE A 73 -9.57 -14.58 -17.02
CA ILE A 73 -9.07 -15.63 -16.16
C ILE A 73 -9.84 -15.58 -14.85
N TYR A 74 -10.53 -16.66 -14.53
CA TYR A 74 -11.37 -16.80 -13.34
C TYR A 74 -10.55 -17.28 -12.16
N ARG A 75 -10.80 -16.73 -10.97
CA ARG A 75 -10.30 -17.23 -9.69
C ARG A 75 -11.44 -17.92 -8.96
N VAL A 76 -11.24 -19.18 -8.59
CA VAL A 76 -12.19 -19.95 -7.78
C VAL A 76 -11.51 -20.42 -6.50
N TYR A 77 -12.25 -20.42 -5.40
CA TYR A 77 -11.77 -20.73 -4.07
C TYR A 77 -12.50 -21.94 -3.50
N HIS A 78 -11.78 -22.92 -2.94
CA HIS A 78 -12.37 -24.07 -2.26
C HIS A 78 -12.45 -23.81 -0.74
N PRO A 79 -13.65 -23.60 -0.15
CA PRO A 79 -13.77 -23.19 1.25
C PRO A 79 -13.21 -24.17 2.27
N GLN A 80 -13.21 -25.47 1.96
CA GLN A 80 -12.80 -26.52 2.89
C GLN A 80 -11.28 -26.69 2.94
N SER A 81 -10.60 -26.60 1.79
CA SER A 81 -9.14 -26.72 1.74
C SER A 81 -8.43 -25.37 1.87
N GLY A 82 -9.07 -24.29 1.47
CA GLY A 82 -8.43 -22.98 1.32
C GLY A 82 -7.80 -22.76 -0.06
N GLU A 83 -7.86 -23.73 -0.97
CA GLU A 83 -7.18 -23.68 -2.27
C GLU A 83 -7.78 -22.64 -3.22
N HIS A 84 -6.90 -21.94 -3.95
CA HIS A 84 -7.27 -21.11 -5.09
C HIS A 84 -6.83 -21.75 -6.40
N LEU A 85 -7.72 -21.71 -7.39
CA LEU A 85 -7.46 -22.16 -8.75
C LEU A 85 -7.76 -21.04 -9.76
N TYR A 86 -6.88 -20.91 -10.76
CA TYR A 86 -6.90 -19.87 -11.77
C TYR A 86 -7.07 -20.50 -13.15
N THR A 87 -8.13 -20.14 -13.88
CA THR A 87 -8.45 -20.78 -15.17
C THR A 87 -9.10 -19.84 -16.17
N VAL A 88 -8.77 -19.98 -17.45
CA VAL A 88 -9.51 -19.35 -18.56
C VAL A 88 -10.71 -20.17 -19.03
N ASN A 89 -10.82 -21.42 -18.55
CA ASN A 89 -11.87 -22.33 -18.96
C ASN A 89 -13.15 -22.07 -18.13
N GLY A 90 -14.13 -21.41 -18.75
CA GLY A 90 -15.42 -21.14 -18.12
C GLY A 90 -16.17 -22.42 -17.71
N ASN A 91 -15.97 -23.55 -18.39
CA ASN A 91 -16.60 -24.82 -18.02
C ASN A 91 -15.94 -25.42 -16.77
N GLU A 92 -14.61 -25.38 -16.65
CA GLU A 92 -13.90 -25.82 -15.43
C GLU A 92 -14.39 -25.01 -14.22
N LYS A 93 -14.46 -23.68 -14.38
CA LYS A 93 -15.03 -22.79 -13.36
C LYS A 93 -16.44 -23.21 -12.95
N ASN A 94 -17.35 -23.39 -13.91
CA ASN A 94 -18.74 -23.75 -13.62
C ASN A 94 -18.86 -25.12 -12.94
N LEU A 95 -18.03 -26.09 -13.32
CA LEU A 95 -18.00 -27.40 -12.68
C LEU A 95 -17.51 -27.33 -11.23
N LEU A 96 -16.44 -26.57 -10.95
CA LEU A 96 -15.93 -26.38 -9.59
C LEU A 96 -16.96 -25.66 -8.71
N VAL A 97 -17.62 -24.63 -9.23
CA VAL A 97 -18.70 -23.93 -8.52
C VAL A 97 -19.86 -24.88 -8.20
N ALA A 98 -20.26 -25.74 -9.14
CA ALA A 98 -21.27 -26.77 -8.90
C ALA A 98 -20.85 -27.79 -7.82
N GLN A 99 -19.56 -27.96 -7.57
CA GLN A 99 -18.98 -28.80 -6.51
C GLN A 99 -18.78 -28.05 -5.18
N GLY A 100 -19.27 -26.81 -5.06
CA GLY A 100 -19.22 -26.03 -3.83
C GLY A 100 -18.01 -25.10 -3.70
N TRP A 101 -17.23 -24.91 -4.75
CA TRP A 101 -16.24 -23.84 -4.81
C TRP A 101 -16.93 -22.48 -4.94
N ARG A 102 -16.29 -21.44 -4.44
CA ARG A 102 -16.74 -20.06 -4.57
C ARG A 102 -16.13 -19.43 -5.82
N ASP A 103 -16.98 -18.88 -6.70
CA ASP A 103 -16.53 -18.00 -7.79
C ASP A 103 -16.11 -16.65 -7.20
N GLU A 104 -14.84 -16.27 -7.35
CA GLU A 104 -14.32 -14.97 -6.91
C GLU A 104 -14.22 -13.97 -8.07
N GLY A 105 -14.69 -14.35 -9.26
CA GLY A 105 -14.76 -13.49 -10.43
C GLY A 105 -13.50 -13.51 -11.30
N ILE A 106 -13.34 -12.46 -12.11
CA ILE A 106 -12.25 -12.31 -13.06
C ILE A 106 -11.04 -11.72 -12.32
N PHE A 107 -9.94 -12.48 -12.25
CA PHE A 107 -8.69 -12.06 -11.60
C PHE A 107 -7.77 -11.25 -12.52
N GLY A 108 -7.98 -11.37 -13.83
CA GLY A 108 -7.21 -10.70 -14.87
C GLY A 108 -7.62 -11.22 -16.25
N LYS A 109 -6.91 -10.81 -17.30
CA LYS A 109 -7.08 -11.36 -18.64
C LYS A 109 -5.81 -12.07 -19.11
N SER A 110 -6.01 -13.12 -19.87
CA SER A 110 -4.96 -13.85 -20.57
C SER A 110 -4.66 -13.13 -21.87
N GLY A 111 -3.39 -12.78 -22.08
CA GLY A 111 -2.91 -12.27 -23.35
C GLY A 111 -2.97 -13.30 -24.47
N SER A 112 -2.55 -12.90 -25.66
CA SER A 112 -2.45 -13.79 -26.81
C SER A 112 -1.11 -14.54 -26.78
N LYS A 113 -1.08 -15.77 -27.29
CA LYS A 113 0.14 -16.59 -27.36
C LYS A 113 1.24 -15.96 -28.21
N GLU A 114 0.89 -15.03 -29.10
CA GLU A 114 1.81 -14.31 -29.99
C GLU A 114 2.55 -13.17 -29.28
N LYS A 115 1.96 -12.60 -28.21
CA LYS A 115 2.49 -11.43 -27.50
C LYS A 115 2.88 -11.70 -26.05
N SER A 116 2.59 -12.90 -25.54
CA SER A 116 2.69 -13.22 -24.12
C SER A 116 3.27 -14.60 -23.88
N ALA A 117 3.96 -14.77 -22.76
CA ALA A 117 4.57 -16.03 -22.36
C ALA A 117 3.54 -16.96 -21.71
N PRO A 118 3.66 -18.29 -21.88
CA PRO A 118 2.76 -19.24 -21.24
C PRO A 118 3.01 -19.31 -19.72
N ILE A 119 1.92 -19.41 -18.96
CA ILE A 119 1.92 -19.79 -17.55
C ILE A 119 1.48 -21.25 -17.46
N TYR A 120 2.35 -22.09 -16.92
CA TYR A 120 2.12 -23.51 -16.71
C TYR A 120 1.45 -23.76 -15.37
N ARG A 121 0.45 -24.64 -15.34
CA ARG A 121 -0.17 -25.15 -14.11
C ARG A 121 0.32 -26.56 -13.85
N LEU A 122 0.79 -26.81 -12.64
CA LEU A 122 1.23 -28.13 -12.19
C LEU A 122 0.47 -28.52 -10.93
N TYR A 123 0.11 -29.79 -10.82
CA TYR A 123 -0.57 -30.36 -9.67
C TYR A 123 0.32 -31.34 -8.91
N ASN A 124 0.43 -31.17 -7.60
CA ASN A 124 1.13 -32.09 -6.71
C ASN A 124 0.14 -33.01 -5.99
N PRO A 125 0.01 -34.29 -6.40
CA PRO A 125 -0.89 -35.24 -5.73
C PRO A 125 -0.48 -35.56 -4.29
N ASN A 126 0.75 -35.21 -3.89
CA ASN A 126 1.29 -35.49 -2.57
C ASN A 126 1.32 -34.26 -1.65
N ALA A 127 0.89 -33.09 -2.14
CA ALA A 127 0.80 -31.88 -1.33
C ALA A 127 -0.55 -31.81 -0.59
N PRO A 128 -0.62 -31.09 0.55
CA PRO A 128 -1.89 -30.61 1.07
C PRO A 128 -2.70 -29.89 -0.01
N GLN A 129 -4.02 -30.11 -0.05
CA GLN A 129 -4.87 -29.56 -1.10
C GLN A 129 -4.73 -28.03 -1.24
N VAL A 130 -4.59 -27.30 -0.12
CA VAL A 130 -4.39 -25.85 -0.09
C VAL A 130 -3.20 -25.34 -0.92
N SER A 131 -2.18 -26.18 -1.13
CA SER A 131 -0.96 -25.84 -1.87
C SER A 131 -0.69 -26.84 -3.00
N SER A 132 -1.75 -27.46 -3.54
CA SER A 132 -1.60 -28.57 -4.47
C SER A 132 -1.36 -28.11 -5.91
N HIS A 133 -1.72 -26.88 -6.28
CA HIS A 133 -1.43 -26.31 -7.59
C HIS A 133 -0.30 -25.26 -7.53
N HIS A 134 0.55 -25.27 -8.55
CA HIS A 134 1.60 -24.28 -8.77
C HIS A 134 1.48 -23.66 -10.15
N TYR A 135 1.77 -22.35 -10.25
CA TYR A 135 1.72 -21.59 -11.48
C TYR A 135 3.08 -20.97 -11.75
N THR A 136 3.67 -21.26 -12.92
CA THR A 136 5.00 -20.76 -13.29
C THR A 136 5.12 -20.39 -14.75
N MET A 137 5.84 -19.31 -15.04
CA MET A 137 6.29 -18.95 -16.39
C MET A 137 7.59 -19.68 -16.76
N SER A 138 8.31 -20.26 -15.78
CA SER A 138 9.60 -20.91 -15.98
C SER A 138 9.43 -22.33 -16.52
N GLY A 139 9.81 -22.52 -17.79
CA GLY A 139 9.91 -23.86 -18.37
C GLY A 139 10.89 -24.77 -17.62
N GLY A 140 11.96 -24.21 -17.06
CA GLY A 140 12.93 -24.96 -16.25
C GLY A 140 12.34 -25.45 -14.92
N GLU A 141 11.59 -24.60 -14.22
CA GLU A 141 10.91 -24.97 -12.97
C GLU A 141 9.84 -26.04 -13.22
N ARG A 142 9.03 -25.87 -14.28
CA ARG A 142 8.06 -26.89 -14.73
C ARG A 142 8.73 -28.25 -14.91
N GLN A 143 9.81 -28.31 -15.67
CA GLN A 143 10.54 -29.56 -15.92
C GLN A 143 11.14 -30.16 -14.66
N TYR A 144 11.63 -29.31 -13.74
CA TYR A 144 12.13 -29.76 -12.45
C TYR A 144 11.03 -30.37 -11.57
N LEU A 145 9.86 -29.74 -11.49
CA LEU A 145 8.73 -30.22 -10.69
C LEU A 145 8.13 -31.52 -11.25
N ILE A 146 8.06 -31.66 -12.58
CA ILE A 146 7.65 -32.93 -13.23
C ILE A 146 8.59 -34.06 -12.81
N LYS A 147 9.91 -33.83 -12.81
CA LYS A 147 10.90 -34.82 -12.32
C LYS A 147 10.74 -35.15 -10.83
N LYS A 148 10.11 -34.26 -10.05
CA LYS A 148 9.76 -34.48 -8.64
C LYS A 148 8.39 -35.13 -8.44
N GLY A 149 7.73 -35.58 -9.51
CA GLY A 149 6.46 -36.31 -9.45
C GLY A 149 5.22 -35.43 -9.50
N TRP A 150 5.35 -34.13 -9.82
CA TRP A 150 4.20 -33.27 -10.09
C TRP A 150 3.60 -33.62 -11.45
N ARG A 151 2.28 -33.52 -11.55
CA ARG A 151 1.53 -33.68 -12.80
C ARG A 151 1.51 -32.35 -13.54
N ASP A 152 1.84 -32.41 -14.82
CA ASP A 152 1.79 -31.26 -15.72
C ASP A 152 0.37 -31.13 -16.29
N GLU A 153 -0.32 -30.04 -15.97
CA GLU A 153 -1.68 -29.77 -16.44
C GLU A 153 -1.69 -28.85 -17.67
N GLY A 154 -0.51 -28.51 -18.19
CA GLY A 154 -0.34 -27.71 -19.41
C GLY A 154 -0.36 -26.21 -19.16
N ILE A 155 -0.75 -25.46 -20.19
CA ILE A 155 -0.80 -23.99 -20.16
C ILE A 155 -2.15 -23.56 -19.58
N ALA A 156 -2.12 -22.85 -18.45
CA ALA A 156 -3.33 -22.30 -17.85
C ALA A 156 -3.77 -21.00 -18.55
N PHE A 157 -2.82 -20.13 -18.89
CA PHE A 157 -3.06 -18.84 -19.54
C PHE A 157 -1.74 -18.21 -20.03
N TYR A 158 -1.80 -17.05 -20.70
CA TYR A 158 -0.63 -16.32 -21.20
C TYR A 158 -0.54 -14.93 -20.55
N GLN A 159 0.68 -14.50 -20.19
CA GLN A 159 0.91 -13.19 -19.56
C GLN A 159 2.18 -12.49 -20.08
N GLU A 160 2.20 -11.15 -19.99
CA GLU A 160 3.38 -10.35 -20.29
C GLU A 160 4.42 -10.58 -19.20
N ALA A 161 5.61 -11.05 -19.59
CA ALA A 161 6.72 -11.24 -18.66
C ALA A 161 7.09 -9.89 -18.04
N PHE A 162 7.13 -9.85 -16.72
CA PHE A 162 7.55 -8.67 -15.98
C PHE A 162 8.77 -9.02 -15.13
N SER A 163 9.89 -8.38 -15.41
CA SER A 163 11.09 -8.51 -14.60
C SER A 163 11.16 -7.34 -13.61
N GLN A 164 10.62 -7.53 -12.41
CA GLN A 164 11.09 -6.77 -11.24
C GLN A 164 11.90 -7.69 -10.34
N SER A 165 13.04 -7.17 -9.89
CA SER A 165 13.82 -7.76 -8.81
C SER A 165 12.94 -7.89 -7.57
N PHE A 166 12.95 -9.08 -6.99
CA PHE A 166 12.35 -9.41 -5.71
C PHE A 166 12.61 -8.31 -4.67
N ASP A 167 11.57 -8.01 -3.88
CA ASP A 167 11.52 -7.04 -2.78
C ASP A 167 12.91 -6.83 -2.16
N GLN A 168 13.46 -5.61 -2.24
CA GLN A 168 14.82 -5.26 -1.80
C GLN A 168 15.00 -5.35 -0.26
N GLY A 169 14.21 -6.20 0.41
CA GLY A 169 14.07 -6.25 1.86
C GLY A 169 13.25 -5.08 2.40
N LEU A 170 12.40 -4.44 1.60
CA LEU A 170 11.61 -3.30 2.06
C LEU A 170 10.46 -3.80 2.96
N PRO A 171 10.15 -3.04 4.03
CA PRO A 171 9.04 -3.40 4.91
C PRO A 171 7.71 -3.30 4.16
N GLN A 172 6.83 -4.27 4.39
CA GLN A 172 5.47 -4.29 3.85
C GLN A 172 4.45 -4.13 4.99
N PRO A 173 3.38 -3.32 4.84
CA PRO A 173 3.12 -2.40 3.72
C PRO A 173 4.15 -1.26 3.64
N LEU A 174 4.56 -0.88 2.43
CA LEU A 174 5.46 0.24 2.17
C LEU A 174 4.67 1.52 1.94
N ILE A 175 4.92 2.55 2.75
CA ILE A 175 4.25 3.84 2.65
C ILE A 175 5.26 4.88 2.20
N ILE A 176 4.89 5.76 1.29
CA ILE A 176 5.71 6.95 0.97
C ILE A 176 5.03 8.21 1.46
N ASP A 177 5.81 9.26 1.68
CA ASP A 177 5.29 10.61 1.74
C ASP A 177 5.93 11.47 0.65
N ILE A 178 5.12 12.33 0.03
CA ILE A 178 5.51 13.17 -1.10
C ILE A 178 4.90 14.57 -0.98
N SER A 179 5.55 15.52 -1.62
CA SER A 179 5.22 16.94 -1.60
C SER A 179 5.50 17.57 -2.96
N GLY A 180 5.34 18.89 -3.05
CA GLY A 180 5.70 19.66 -4.22
C GLY A 180 7.18 19.54 -4.66
N TYR A 181 8.07 19.02 -3.80
CA TYR A 181 9.47 18.75 -4.18
C TYR A 181 9.60 17.55 -5.13
N GLN A 182 8.63 16.64 -5.14
CA GLN A 182 8.55 15.53 -6.08
C GLN A 182 7.72 15.95 -7.30
N ASP A 183 8.32 16.70 -8.24
CA ASP A 183 7.63 17.23 -9.43
C ASP A 183 6.86 16.13 -10.19
N PRO A 184 5.51 16.24 -10.33
CA PRO A 184 4.69 15.28 -11.07
C PRO A 184 5.20 14.96 -12.48
N LYS A 185 5.86 15.89 -13.17
CA LYS A 185 6.40 15.68 -14.52
C LYS A 185 7.52 14.65 -14.56
N LEU A 186 8.17 14.42 -13.43
CA LEU A 186 9.25 13.44 -13.27
C LEU A 186 8.74 12.10 -12.75
N ILE A 187 7.44 11.98 -12.43
CA ILE A 187 6.84 10.78 -11.85
C ILE A 187 6.07 10.02 -12.93
N ASN A 188 6.52 8.79 -13.19
CA ASN A 188 5.66 7.77 -13.81
C ASN A 188 4.79 7.15 -12.71
N TYR A 189 3.57 7.65 -12.57
CA TYR A 189 2.63 7.21 -11.53
C TYR A 189 2.19 5.75 -11.69
N ASP A 190 2.19 5.19 -12.91
CA ASP A 190 1.86 3.77 -13.10
C ASP A 190 2.92 2.89 -12.44
N ALA A 191 4.20 3.21 -12.65
CA ALA A 191 5.29 2.49 -12.02
C ALA A 191 5.34 2.74 -10.50
N LEU A 192 5.26 4.01 -10.08
CA LEU A 192 5.36 4.37 -8.67
C LEU A 192 4.22 3.77 -7.84
N ALA A 193 2.97 3.90 -8.30
CA ALA A 193 1.82 3.34 -7.59
C ALA A 193 2.00 1.85 -7.38
N ASN A 194 2.52 1.11 -8.37
CA ASN A 194 2.76 -0.32 -8.27
C ASN A 194 3.81 -0.73 -7.24
N SER A 195 4.69 0.17 -6.83
CA SER A 195 5.75 -0.07 -5.87
C SER A 195 5.41 0.30 -4.42
N ILE A 196 4.24 0.88 -4.15
CA ILE A 196 3.84 1.36 -2.81
C ILE A 196 2.49 0.79 -2.36
N ASP A 197 2.20 0.86 -1.07
CA ASP A 197 0.92 0.45 -0.49
C ASP A 197 -0.02 1.61 -0.15
N ALA A 198 0.55 2.76 0.22
CA ALA A 198 -0.18 3.99 0.48
C ALA A 198 0.74 5.21 0.34
N ALA A 199 0.16 6.40 0.27
CA ALA A 199 0.90 7.66 0.27
C ALA A 199 0.35 8.66 1.29
N ILE A 200 1.24 9.47 1.86
CA ILE A 200 0.92 10.64 2.69
C ILE A 200 1.36 11.90 1.92
N ILE A 201 0.43 12.76 1.54
CA ILE A 201 0.70 13.87 0.60
C ILE A 201 0.73 15.20 1.35
N ARG A 202 1.78 16.01 1.15
CA ARG A 202 1.85 17.36 1.70
C ARG A 202 0.81 18.23 1.02
N VAL A 203 -0.02 18.90 1.80
CA VAL A 203 -1.01 19.86 1.29
C VAL A 203 -0.54 21.30 1.55
N GLN A 204 0.26 21.48 2.59
CA GLN A 204 0.58 22.80 3.10
C GLN A 204 1.92 22.83 3.84
N HIS A 205 2.61 23.96 3.76
CA HIS A 205 3.76 24.34 4.57
C HIS A 205 3.53 25.73 5.18
N GLY A 206 3.03 25.75 6.43
CA GLY A 206 2.57 26.98 7.08
C GLY A 206 1.39 27.64 6.36
N SER A 207 0.86 28.76 6.87
CA SER A 207 -0.29 29.45 6.23
C SER A 207 -0.16 30.96 6.00
N ILE A 208 0.54 31.70 6.87
CA ILE A 208 0.30 33.16 7.00
C ILE A 208 1.54 34.03 6.70
N LYS A 209 2.76 33.48 6.67
CA LYS A 209 4.01 34.30 6.61
C LYS A 209 5.11 33.77 5.68
N GLN A 210 4.77 33.00 4.64
CA GLN A 210 5.80 32.56 3.70
C GLN A 210 6.17 33.71 2.75
N ASN A 211 7.15 34.52 3.13
CA ASN A 211 7.73 35.58 2.28
C ASN A 211 8.56 35.01 1.10
N PHE A 212 8.38 33.74 0.77
CA PHE A 212 9.05 33.07 -0.33
C PHE A 212 8.09 32.09 -1.01
N GLU A 213 8.24 32.02 -2.32
CA GLU A 213 7.67 30.99 -3.17
C GLU A 213 8.83 30.17 -3.73
N ASN A 214 8.66 28.86 -3.86
CA ASN A 214 9.67 27.98 -4.44
C ASN A 214 9.03 26.94 -5.36
N GLU A 215 9.80 25.96 -5.82
CA GLU A 215 9.35 24.90 -6.73
C GLU A 215 8.21 24.05 -6.16
N ALA A 216 8.07 23.98 -4.83
CA ALA A 216 7.18 23.05 -4.14
C ALA A 216 5.92 23.70 -3.53
N GLN A 217 5.93 25.01 -3.27
CA GLN A 217 4.82 25.70 -2.61
C GLN A 217 4.63 27.12 -3.12
N PHE A 218 3.40 27.62 -3.04
CA PHE A 218 3.06 29.03 -3.23
C PHE A 218 3.43 29.86 -1.98
N ASN A 219 3.44 31.20 -2.11
CA ASN A 219 3.64 32.12 -0.98
C ASN A 219 2.52 32.04 0.09
N THR A 220 1.38 31.41 -0.24
CA THR A 220 0.31 31.08 0.72
C THR A 220 0.67 29.90 1.62
N GLY A 221 1.77 29.20 1.33
CA GLY A 221 2.13 27.92 1.95
C GLY A 221 1.43 26.72 1.33
N GLU A 222 0.47 26.90 0.42
CA GLU A 222 -0.18 25.79 -0.29
C GLU A 222 0.84 25.05 -1.17
N ASP A 223 0.85 23.72 -1.08
CA ASP A 223 1.69 22.87 -1.89
C ASP A 223 1.27 22.96 -3.37
N LYS A 224 2.23 23.07 -4.30
CA LYS A 224 1.92 23.26 -5.73
C LYS A 224 1.33 22.02 -6.40
N TYR A 225 1.56 20.83 -5.86
CA TYR A 225 1.32 19.58 -6.57
C TYR A 225 0.45 18.56 -5.84
N TYR A 226 0.01 18.83 -4.60
CA TYR A 226 -0.85 17.90 -3.84
C TYR A 226 -2.07 17.42 -4.62
N GLN A 227 -2.77 18.30 -5.35
CA GLN A 227 -3.96 17.92 -6.11
C GLN A 227 -3.64 16.88 -7.19
N THR A 228 -2.54 17.07 -7.91
CA THR A 228 -2.05 16.15 -8.95
C THR A 228 -1.65 14.82 -8.32
N HIS A 229 -0.87 14.85 -7.23
CA HIS A 229 -0.46 13.64 -6.51
C HIS A 229 -1.67 12.83 -6.05
N ILE A 230 -2.65 13.48 -5.43
CA ILE A 230 -3.87 12.84 -4.94
C ILE A 230 -4.65 12.22 -6.09
N ALA A 231 -4.87 12.97 -7.17
CA ALA A 231 -5.65 12.50 -8.31
C ALA A 231 -5.00 11.30 -9.01
N GLU A 232 -3.71 11.37 -9.32
CA GLU A 232 -3.00 10.33 -10.06
C GLU A 232 -2.83 9.04 -9.24
N LEU A 233 -2.53 9.14 -7.95
CA LEU A 233 -2.38 7.96 -7.08
C LEU A 233 -3.73 7.29 -6.80
N ARG A 234 -4.81 8.06 -6.60
CA ARG A 234 -6.16 7.50 -6.41
C ARG A 234 -6.72 6.83 -7.63
N LYS A 235 -6.46 7.39 -8.82
CA LYS A 235 -6.80 6.73 -10.08
C LYS A 235 -6.23 5.30 -10.17
N ARG A 236 -5.16 5.03 -9.43
CA ARG A 236 -4.45 3.73 -9.35
C ARG A 236 -4.75 2.96 -8.05
N GLY A 237 -5.79 3.35 -7.34
CA GLY A 237 -6.26 2.67 -6.13
C GLY A 237 -5.32 2.80 -4.93
N VAL A 238 -4.38 3.76 -4.92
CA VAL A 238 -3.51 3.99 -3.77
C VAL A 238 -4.28 4.76 -2.68
N PRO A 239 -4.39 4.23 -1.45
CA PRO A 239 -4.94 4.95 -0.32
C PRO A 239 -4.11 6.18 0.04
N ILE A 240 -4.80 7.28 0.36
CA ILE A 240 -4.17 8.59 0.58
C ILE A 240 -4.48 9.13 1.97
N ALA A 241 -3.44 9.46 2.71
CA ALA A 241 -3.47 10.40 3.84
C ALA A 241 -2.83 11.73 3.42
N VAL A 242 -2.94 12.76 4.26
CA VAL A 242 -2.36 14.09 3.99
C VAL A 242 -1.62 14.63 5.19
N TYR A 243 -0.64 15.50 4.97
CA TYR A 243 0.07 16.21 6.03
C TYR A 243 0.23 17.71 5.74
N ALA A 244 0.45 18.48 6.80
CA ALA A 244 0.82 19.88 6.74
C ALA A 244 2.03 20.16 7.63
N PHE A 245 3.08 20.75 7.06
CA PHE A 245 4.25 21.23 7.80
C PHE A 245 3.84 22.46 8.62
N VAL A 246 3.94 22.37 9.94
CA VAL A 246 3.44 23.37 10.89
C VAL A 246 4.49 24.44 11.15
N GLU A 247 4.14 25.71 10.89
CA GLU A 247 5.02 26.89 11.07
C GLU A 247 4.40 27.95 12.00
N ALA A 248 3.20 27.70 12.55
CA ALA A 248 2.49 28.66 13.38
C ALA A 248 3.31 29.16 14.58
N ALA A 249 3.38 30.49 14.74
CA ALA A 249 4.16 31.13 15.81
C ALA A 249 3.36 31.39 17.10
N ASN A 250 2.06 31.14 17.10
CA ASN A 250 1.17 31.31 18.25
C ASN A 250 -0.11 30.49 18.09
N LEU A 251 -0.95 30.44 19.14
CA LEU A 251 -2.18 29.64 19.15
C LEU A 251 -3.20 30.06 18.10
N ALA A 252 -3.28 31.36 17.77
CA ALA A 252 -4.22 31.84 16.76
C ALA A 252 -3.78 31.39 15.35
N GLU A 253 -2.49 31.50 15.05
CA GLU A 253 -1.90 30.99 13.81
C GLU A 253 -2.03 29.46 13.72
N MET A 254 -1.87 28.74 14.82
CA MET A 254 -2.00 27.28 14.86
C MET A 254 -3.42 26.81 14.50
N LYS A 255 -4.43 27.53 15.00
CA LYS A 255 -5.83 27.31 14.64
C LYS A 255 -6.10 27.67 13.17
N ALA A 256 -5.50 28.75 12.68
CA ALA A 256 -5.64 29.18 11.30
C ALA A 256 -4.98 28.18 10.33
N GLU A 257 -3.78 27.71 10.61
CA GLU A 257 -3.08 26.66 9.84
C GLU A 257 -3.90 25.38 9.74
N ALA A 258 -4.38 24.86 10.88
CA ALA A 258 -5.27 23.70 10.88
C ALA A 258 -6.55 23.92 10.06
N THR A 259 -7.10 25.13 10.09
CA THR A 259 -8.31 25.47 9.32
C THR A 259 -8.02 25.49 7.83
N THR A 260 -6.96 26.17 7.39
CA THR A 260 -6.55 26.20 5.98
C THR A 260 -6.25 24.80 5.47
N PHE A 261 -5.48 24.02 6.22
CA PHE A 261 -5.15 22.64 5.88
C PHE A 261 -6.42 21.81 5.63
N TYR A 262 -7.38 21.90 6.55
CA TYR A 262 -8.66 21.22 6.41
C TYR A 262 -9.42 21.65 5.15
N GLN A 263 -9.54 22.96 4.91
CA GLN A 263 -10.29 23.46 3.75
C GLN A 263 -9.68 23.03 2.43
N LEU A 264 -8.34 22.99 2.32
CA LEU A 264 -7.64 22.56 1.10
C LEU A 264 -7.86 21.08 0.79
N ALA A 265 -7.94 20.21 1.81
CA ALA A 265 -7.92 18.76 1.60
C ALA A 265 -9.25 18.03 1.85
N LYS A 266 -10.26 18.66 2.46
CA LYS A 266 -11.49 17.96 2.93
C LYS A 266 -12.26 17.27 1.80
N ASP A 267 -12.31 17.87 0.61
CA ASP A 267 -13.09 17.39 -0.53
C ASP A 267 -12.40 16.21 -1.22
N TYR A 268 -11.13 15.99 -0.88
CA TYR A 268 -10.44 14.77 -1.24
C TYR A 268 -10.82 13.63 -0.27
N HIS A 269 -11.39 13.82 0.91
CA HIS A 269 -11.66 12.71 1.86
C HIS A 269 -10.40 11.85 2.17
N PRO A 270 -9.28 12.45 2.62
CA PRO A 270 -8.10 11.68 3.02
C PRO A 270 -8.41 10.76 4.21
N SER A 271 -7.74 9.60 4.27
CA SER A 271 -7.95 8.60 5.32
C SER A 271 -7.44 9.06 6.69
N PHE A 272 -6.46 9.96 6.70
CA PHE A 272 -5.76 10.46 7.89
C PHE A 272 -5.20 11.86 7.64
N TRP A 273 -5.10 12.65 8.72
CA TRP A 273 -4.57 14.00 8.73
C TRP A 273 -3.37 14.09 9.66
N TRP A 274 -2.22 14.56 9.17
CA TRP A 274 -0.99 14.66 9.95
C TRP A 274 -0.56 16.12 10.14
N GLY A 275 -0.36 16.52 11.39
CA GLY A 275 0.42 17.71 11.70
C GLY A 275 1.89 17.33 11.75
N ASP A 276 2.71 18.00 10.95
CA ASP A 276 4.15 17.79 10.88
C ASP A 276 4.88 18.85 11.72
N PHE A 277 5.37 18.42 12.88
CA PHE A 277 6.00 19.26 13.91
C PHE A 277 7.51 19.01 13.96
N GLU A 278 8.28 19.82 13.24
CA GLU A 278 9.75 19.68 13.17
C GLU A 278 10.52 20.83 13.82
N LYS A 279 9.87 21.99 14.02
CA LYS A 279 10.53 23.20 14.52
C LYS A 279 9.87 23.72 15.79
N MET A 280 10.69 24.26 16.68
CA MET A 280 10.23 24.99 17.87
C MET A 280 9.76 26.40 17.48
N THR A 281 8.58 26.50 16.89
CA THR A 281 7.97 27.77 16.45
C THR A 281 7.30 28.52 17.60
N MET A 282 7.00 27.80 18.70
CA MET A 282 6.40 28.34 19.91
C MET A 282 7.16 27.84 21.14
N LYS A 283 7.15 28.63 22.23
CA LYS A 283 7.67 28.18 23.54
C LYS A 283 6.90 26.97 24.08
N ASP A 284 5.59 26.93 23.84
CA ASP A 284 4.70 25.85 24.26
C ASP A 284 4.10 25.13 23.05
N MET A 285 4.92 24.27 22.43
CA MET A 285 4.48 23.42 21.32
C MET A 285 3.45 22.38 21.75
N ARG A 286 3.43 21.98 23.03
CA ARG A 286 2.44 21.04 23.57
C ARG A 286 1.02 21.58 23.45
N THR A 287 0.80 22.81 23.90
CA THR A 287 -0.52 23.47 23.78
C THR A 287 -0.84 23.80 22.33
N GLY A 288 0.16 24.24 21.55
CA GLY A 288 -0.01 24.48 20.11
C GLY A 288 -0.50 23.23 19.36
N ALA A 289 0.21 22.11 19.49
CA ALA A 289 -0.15 20.87 18.80
C ALA A 289 -1.57 20.39 19.15
N GLU A 290 -2.02 20.60 20.41
CA GLU A 290 -3.40 20.31 20.78
C GLU A 290 -4.41 21.26 20.12
N VAL A 291 -4.11 22.55 19.97
CA VAL A 291 -4.96 23.49 19.22
C VAL A 291 -5.08 23.06 17.76
N PHE A 292 -3.97 22.69 17.12
CA PHE A 292 -3.98 22.17 15.75
C PHE A 292 -4.88 20.94 15.63
N ARG A 293 -4.66 19.94 16.48
CA ARG A 293 -5.39 18.67 16.47
C ARG A 293 -6.88 18.86 16.75
N SER A 294 -7.22 19.60 17.80
CA SER A 294 -8.62 19.85 18.18
C SER A 294 -9.36 20.66 17.14
N GLN A 295 -8.70 21.62 16.47
CA GLN A 295 -9.30 22.36 15.37
C GLN A 295 -9.63 21.44 14.18
N LEU A 296 -8.70 20.59 13.74
CA LEU A 296 -8.97 19.60 12.70
C LEU A 296 -10.16 18.69 13.06
N LYS A 297 -10.19 18.18 14.29
CA LYS A 297 -11.31 17.35 14.79
C LYS A 297 -12.64 18.11 14.76
N SER A 298 -12.65 19.38 15.17
CA SER A 298 -13.85 20.23 15.18
C SER A 298 -14.41 20.51 13.78
N LEU A 299 -13.53 20.54 12.78
CA LEU A 299 -13.91 20.78 11.38
C LEU A 299 -14.41 19.51 10.68
N GLY A 300 -14.13 18.33 11.25
CA GLY A 300 -14.64 17.04 10.76
C GLY A 300 -13.57 16.00 10.43
N ALA A 301 -12.28 16.28 10.67
CA ALA A 301 -11.23 15.29 10.49
C ALA A 301 -11.40 14.16 11.52
N LYS A 302 -11.71 12.94 11.06
CA LYS A 302 -11.97 11.81 11.96
C LYS A 302 -10.70 11.28 12.63
N LYS A 303 -9.58 11.26 11.91
CA LYS A 303 -8.30 10.71 12.37
C LYS A 303 -7.20 11.75 12.18
N VAL A 304 -6.55 12.13 13.27
CA VAL A 304 -5.51 13.17 13.33
C VAL A 304 -4.30 12.65 14.08
N GLY A 305 -3.13 12.72 13.43
CA GLY A 305 -1.85 12.25 13.96
C GLY A 305 -0.82 13.37 14.04
N ALA A 306 0.28 13.07 14.73
CA ALA A 306 1.44 13.96 14.82
C ALA A 306 2.66 13.26 14.23
N TYR A 307 3.26 13.85 13.20
CA TYR A 307 4.67 13.64 12.91
C TYR A 307 5.48 14.56 13.84
N ILE A 308 6.50 14.03 14.50
CA ILE A 308 7.31 14.79 15.43
C ILE A 308 8.79 14.54 15.14
N GLY A 309 9.50 15.59 14.75
CA GLY A 309 10.94 15.54 14.46
C GLY A 309 11.72 14.93 15.63
N HIS A 310 12.55 13.91 15.35
CA HIS A 310 13.27 13.16 16.38
C HIS A 310 14.15 14.07 17.26
N HIS A 311 14.82 15.05 16.65
CA HIS A 311 15.72 15.99 17.32
C HIS A 311 15.01 16.98 18.27
N VAL A 312 13.72 17.24 18.08
CA VAL A 312 12.91 18.18 18.88
C VAL A 312 11.88 17.49 19.77
N TYR A 313 11.69 16.18 19.65
CA TYR A 313 10.63 15.42 20.33
C TYR A 313 10.51 15.72 21.83
N ARG A 314 11.64 15.65 22.57
CA ARG A 314 11.65 15.89 24.02
C ARG A 314 11.39 17.36 24.37
N GLN A 315 11.87 18.28 23.55
CA GLN A 315 11.72 19.72 23.77
C GLN A 315 10.28 20.17 23.53
N MET A 316 9.64 19.66 22.49
CA MET A 316 8.25 19.98 22.17
C MET A 316 7.27 19.48 23.23
N ASN A 317 7.58 18.35 23.88
CA ASN A 317 6.77 17.75 24.94
C ASN A 317 5.29 17.60 24.55
N ILE A 318 5.02 17.30 23.27
CA ILE A 318 3.66 17.15 22.73
C ILE A 318 2.97 15.99 23.44
N ASP A 319 1.70 16.19 23.78
CA ASP A 319 0.86 15.16 24.38
C ASP A 319 0.40 14.15 23.32
N THR A 320 1.27 13.18 23.02
CA THR A 320 1.01 12.17 21.99
C THR A 320 -0.20 11.29 22.29
N SER A 321 -0.66 11.21 23.55
CA SER A 321 -1.85 10.43 23.93
C SER A 321 -3.16 10.99 23.37
N ARG A 322 -3.17 12.25 22.94
CA ARG A 322 -4.36 12.91 22.37
C ARG A 322 -4.53 12.67 20.88
N PHE A 323 -3.48 12.21 20.21
CA PHE A 323 -3.45 11.93 18.77
C PHE A 323 -3.83 10.46 18.50
N ASP A 324 -4.44 10.22 17.33
CA ASP A 324 -4.87 8.87 16.94
C ASP A 324 -3.69 7.99 16.47
N ALA A 325 -2.56 8.61 16.12
CA ALA A 325 -1.32 7.94 15.77
C ALA A 325 -0.13 8.91 15.87
N VAL A 326 1.06 8.35 16.06
CA VAL A 326 2.33 9.10 16.13
C VAL A 326 3.25 8.58 15.03
N TRP A 327 3.92 9.49 14.34
CA TRP A 327 4.86 9.23 13.25
C TRP A 327 6.21 9.85 13.61
N ILE A 328 7.28 9.05 13.60
CA ILE A 328 8.62 9.51 14.02
C ILE A 328 9.65 9.21 12.92
N PRO A 329 10.45 10.21 12.49
CA PRO A 329 11.57 9.97 11.59
C PRO A 329 12.77 9.39 12.36
N TYR A 330 13.49 8.45 11.76
CA TYR A 330 14.80 8.03 12.21
C TYR A 330 15.53 7.27 11.09
N TYR A 331 16.55 7.87 10.49
CA TYR A 331 17.11 7.34 9.23
C TYR A 331 18.36 6.48 9.39
N ASN A 332 19.07 6.63 10.52
CA ASN A 332 20.41 6.07 10.72
C ASN A 332 21.31 6.24 9.48
N TRP A 333 21.60 5.19 8.71
CA TRP A 333 22.46 5.26 7.52
C TRP A 333 21.84 6.02 6.34
N ASN A 334 20.51 6.16 6.33
CA ASN A 334 19.75 6.86 5.29
C ASN A 334 20.10 6.44 3.86
N ASN A 335 20.11 5.13 3.60
CA ASN A 335 20.51 4.53 2.32
C ASN A 335 19.35 3.84 1.58
N GLY A 336 18.10 4.20 1.88
CA GLY A 336 16.92 3.55 1.30
C GLY A 336 16.43 2.31 2.05
N LEU A 337 17.17 1.80 3.04
CA LEU A 337 16.83 0.61 3.82
C LEU A 337 16.65 0.92 5.31
N VAL A 338 15.87 0.07 5.99
CA VAL A 338 15.73 0.14 7.46
C VAL A 338 17.06 -0.22 8.10
N SER A 339 17.73 0.78 8.69
CA SER A 339 19.05 0.61 9.33
C SER A 339 19.03 0.95 10.82
N GLY A 340 17.89 1.32 11.40
CA GLY A 340 17.74 1.59 12.83
C GLY A 340 16.31 1.98 13.19
N TYR A 341 16.07 2.31 14.46
CA TYR A 341 14.72 2.61 14.97
C TYR A 341 14.72 3.89 15.84
N PRO A 342 13.60 4.63 15.90
CA PRO A 342 13.44 5.77 16.79
C PRO A 342 13.83 5.45 18.24
N THR A 343 14.60 6.35 18.85
CA THR A 343 15.16 6.21 20.21
C THR A 343 14.52 7.17 21.22
N VAL A 344 13.72 8.12 20.76
CA VAL A 344 13.07 9.13 21.62
C VAL A 344 11.80 8.61 22.28
N THR A 345 11.17 7.59 21.70
CA THR A 345 9.97 6.95 22.22
C THR A 345 9.80 5.58 21.58
N ASN A 346 9.16 4.65 22.28
CA ASN A 346 8.68 3.38 21.71
C ASN A 346 7.19 3.44 21.33
N ASN A 347 6.52 4.56 21.62
CA ASN A 347 5.10 4.76 21.32
C ASN A 347 4.95 5.54 19.99
N TYR A 348 5.14 4.84 18.88
CA TYR A 348 4.91 5.36 17.53
C TYR A 348 4.29 4.29 16.62
N THR A 349 3.41 4.73 15.74
CA THR A 349 2.68 3.89 14.79
C THR A 349 3.39 3.80 13.44
N ILE A 350 3.96 4.92 12.98
CA ILE A 350 4.72 5.03 11.72
C ILE A 350 6.16 5.43 12.03
N HIS A 351 7.09 4.82 11.31
CA HIS A 351 8.51 5.18 11.31
C HIS A 351 8.92 5.56 9.88
N GLN A 352 9.29 6.83 9.67
CA GLN A 352 9.97 7.25 8.44
C GLN A 352 11.43 6.84 8.57
N PHE A 353 11.84 5.83 7.81
CA PHE A 353 13.12 5.15 8.02
C PHE A 353 14.21 5.60 7.06
N THR A 354 13.87 6.40 6.05
CA THR A 354 14.83 7.00 5.14
C THR A 354 14.16 8.12 4.35
N SER A 355 14.96 9.12 4.00
CA SER A 355 14.66 10.15 2.99
C SER A 355 15.40 9.93 1.68
N ASN A 356 15.99 8.74 1.51
CA ASN A 356 16.85 8.39 0.38
C ASN A 356 16.39 7.08 -0.28
N GLY A 357 15.07 6.86 -0.27
CA GLY A 357 14.42 5.73 -0.93
C GLY A 357 14.39 5.89 -2.44
N HIS A 358 14.49 4.78 -3.17
CA HIS A 358 14.41 4.77 -4.63
C HIS A 358 13.42 3.70 -5.08
N LEU A 359 12.40 4.09 -5.84
CA LEU A 359 11.40 3.18 -6.41
C LEU A 359 11.30 3.35 -7.92
N PRO A 360 10.95 2.29 -8.66
CA PRO A 360 10.50 2.41 -10.03
C PRO A 360 9.43 3.51 -10.18
N GLY A 361 9.62 4.37 -11.18
CA GLY A 361 8.69 5.45 -11.50
C GLY A 361 9.13 6.83 -11.03
N TYR A 362 10.16 6.94 -10.21
CA TYR A 362 10.77 8.22 -9.86
C TYR A 362 12.28 8.06 -9.68
N GLN A 363 13.07 8.90 -10.35
CA GLN A 363 14.53 8.74 -10.43
C GLN A 363 15.30 9.44 -9.31
N LYS A 364 14.61 10.21 -8.47
CA LYS A 364 15.19 10.91 -7.31
C LYS A 364 14.72 10.25 -6.02
N GLU A 365 15.17 10.82 -4.92
CA GLU A 365 14.93 10.35 -3.56
C GLU A 365 13.47 10.48 -3.12
N LEU A 366 12.99 9.47 -2.39
CA LEU A 366 11.68 9.39 -1.77
C LEU A 366 11.81 9.12 -0.27
N ASP A 367 10.90 9.70 0.49
CA ASP A 367 10.71 9.36 1.89
C ASP A 367 9.95 8.04 2.01
N PHE A 368 10.54 7.06 2.71
CA PHE A 368 9.89 5.77 2.98
C PHE A 368 9.52 5.60 4.43
N ASN A 369 8.37 4.97 4.62
CA ASN A 369 7.73 4.76 5.89
C ASN A 369 7.35 3.29 6.06
N ARG A 370 7.45 2.83 7.30
CA ARG A 370 6.95 1.53 7.74
C ARG A 370 6.00 1.67 8.91
N LEU A 371 5.12 0.69 9.04
CA LEU A 371 4.30 0.52 10.24
C LEU A 371 5.10 -0.22 11.32
N THR A 372 4.99 0.23 12.56
CA THR A 372 5.50 -0.51 13.72
C THR A 372 4.74 -1.83 13.88
N ASN A 373 3.41 -1.78 13.72
CA ASN A 373 2.52 -2.93 13.65
C ASN A 373 1.77 -2.90 12.31
N PRO A 374 2.02 -3.87 11.40
CA PRO A 374 1.32 -3.92 10.11
C PRO A 374 -0.21 -3.86 10.21
N ASN A 375 -0.80 -4.39 11.28
CA ASN A 375 -2.27 -4.37 11.48
C ASN A 375 -2.88 -2.97 11.51
N ASP A 376 -2.07 -1.93 11.79
CA ASP A 376 -2.53 -0.55 11.75
C ASP A 376 -2.83 -0.05 10.34
N PHE A 377 -2.43 -0.76 9.28
CA PHE A 377 -2.67 -0.35 7.89
C PHE A 377 -4.15 -0.07 7.60
N ARG A 378 -5.03 -0.99 8.00
CA ARG A 378 -6.49 -0.80 7.86
C ARG A 378 -6.94 0.46 8.58
N ARG A 379 -6.49 0.66 9.81
CA ARG A 379 -6.90 1.79 10.65
C ARG A 379 -6.40 3.13 10.10
N LEU A 380 -5.22 3.18 9.49
CA LEU A 380 -4.60 4.42 9.01
C LEU A 380 -5.04 4.78 7.59
N PHE A 381 -5.15 3.81 6.70
CA PHE A 381 -5.26 4.05 5.25
C PHE A 381 -6.59 3.61 4.66
N LEU A 382 -7.33 2.72 5.33
CA LEU A 382 -8.65 2.30 4.89
C LEU A 382 -9.70 2.95 5.81
N SER A 383 -10.78 3.44 5.21
CA SER A 383 -11.86 4.17 5.89
C SER A 383 -13.20 3.61 5.50
#